data_AF-A0A1S2Z525-F1
#
_entry.id   AF-A0A1S2Z525-F1
#
_cell.length_a   1.000
_cell.length_b   1.000
_cell.length_c   1.000
_cell.angle_alpha   90.00
_cell.angle_beta   90.00
_cell.angle_gamma   90.00
#
_symmetry.space_group_name_H-M   'P 1'
#
loop_
_entity.id
_entity.type
_entity.pdbx_description
1 polymer ?
#
loop_
_entity_poly.entity_id
_entity_poly.type
_entity_poly.pdbx_seq_one_letter_code
_entity_poly.pdbx_strand_id
1 'polypeptide(L)'
;MNSILLLLVLFLFQSSLLEANNPPNIPPSTQTLPSSPLHINQSYNPILKKAKRSRPPPPPPPPPPPPPPPPFDYFVLAETWPSTFCTINPCVNPIPPPIKFKIHGLWPNTKSYNLRNCQNIQLDLKKISQLENKLNKDWPSLKKSQNVTKANQDFWAYEWLSHGTCSLPLLDEYEYFDETLKIYNKDDLMAKLSKENITPGGFVANVDIFDAIEKHIQFKPQIVCKQFKGKQYLREIRLCLTASKYPQYMDSNSPYSGCNVPKVYY
;
A
#
# COMPACT_ATOMS: atom_id res chain seq x y z
N MET A 1 31.20 -30.36 -53.93
CA MET A 1 29.90 -30.85 -54.43
C MET A 1 28.81 -30.27 -53.54
N ASN A 2 27.99 -29.41 -54.14
CA ASN A 2 26.65 -28.86 -53.82
C ASN A 2 25.93 -29.46 -52.58
N SER A 3 25.13 -28.73 -51.78
CA SER A 3 24.24 -27.63 -52.15
C SER A 3 23.80 -26.80 -50.92
N ILE A 4 23.55 -25.54 -51.21
CA ILE A 4 23.03 -24.44 -50.38
C ILE A 4 21.57 -24.68 -49.97
N LEU A 5 21.20 -24.29 -48.74
CA LEU A 5 19.86 -23.74 -48.47
C LEU A 5 19.92 -22.70 -47.33
N LEU A 6 19.91 -21.43 -47.74
CA LEU A 6 19.61 -20.26 -46.91
C LEU A 6 18.10 -20.22 -46.62
N LEU A 7 17.71 -19.87 -45.40
CA LEU A 7 16.40 -19.30 -45.10
C LEU A 7 16.59 -17.93 -44.46
N LEU A 8 16.35 -16.91 -45.29
CA LEU A 8 16.22 -15.49 -44.96
C LEU A 8 14.87 -15.26 -44.26
N VAL A 9 14.87 -14.71 -43.05
CA VAL A 9 13.67 -14.10 -42.44
C VAL A 9 13.75 -12.60 -42.72
N LEU A 10 12.94 -12.15 -43.67
CA LEU A 10 12.80 -10.75 -44.07
C LEU A 10 11.96 -9.98 -43.04
N PHE A 11 12.51 -8.84 -42.61
CA PHE A 11 11.81 -7.75 -41.96
C PHE A 11 10.75 -7.17 -42.91
N LEU A 12 9.51 -7.05 -42.45
CA LEU A 12 8.53 -6.11 -43.00
C LEU A 12 8.08 -5.17 -41.88
N PHE A 13 8.65 -3.97 -41.90
CA PHE A 13 8.04 -2.78 -41.34
C PHE A 13 6.86 -2.39 -42.23
N GLN A 14 5.66 -2.29 -41.66
CA GLN A 14 4.64 -1.42 -42.22
C GLN A 14 3.84 -0.75 -41.10
N SER A 15 4.01 0.56 -41.07
CA SER A 15 3.36 1.56 -40.24
C SER A 15 1.87 1.63 -40.56
N SER A 16 1.01 1.43 -39.57
CA SER A 16 -0.41 1.81 -39.66
C SER A 16 -0.59 3.15 -38.93
N LEU A 17 -0.90 4.16 -39.73
CA LEU A 17 -1.31 5.49 -39.29
C LEU A 17 -2.72 5.47 -38.70
N LEU A 18 -2.96 6.48 -37.88
CA LEU A 18 -4.17 6.79 -37.13
C LEU A 18 -5.46 6.66 -37.94
N GLU A 19 -6.47 6.03 -37.35
CA GLU A 19 -7.87 6.38 -37.59
C GLU A 19 -8.52 6.81 -36.27
N ALA A 20 -8.97 8.06 -36.26
CA ALA A 20 -9.69 8.69 -35.18
C ALA A 20 -11.12 8.13 -35.10
N ASN A 21 -11.49 7.61 -33.94
CA ASN A 21 -12.86 7.22 -33.63
C ASN A 21 -13.73 8.47 -33.46
N ASN A 22 -14.56 8.78 -34.46
CA ASN A 22 -15.68 9.70 -34.31
C ASN A 22 -16.88 8.97 -33.67
N PRO A 23 -17.58 9.58 -32.70
CA PRO A 23 -18.77 9.00 -32.08
C PRO A 23 -19.99 9.06 -33.02
N PRO A 24 -20.95 8.12 -32.90
CA PRO A 24 -22.12 8.08 -33.76
C PRO A 24 -23.14 9.18 -33.44
N ASN A 25 -23.64 9.81 -34.52
CA ASN A 25 -24.73 10.78 -34.56
C ASN A 25 -26.05 10.19 -34.02
N ILE A 26 -26.63 10.85 -33.02
CA ILE A 26 -27.99 10.58 -32.52
C ILE A 26 -28.97 11.47 -33.31
N PRO A 27 -29.98 10.90 -34.00
CA PRO A 27 -30.99 11.69 -34.69
C PRO A 27 -32.02 12.28 -33.69
N PRO A 28 -32.61 13.46 -33.98
CA PRO A 28 -33.55 14.12 -33.09
C PRO A 28 -34.92 13.43 -33.09
N SER A 29 -35.47 13.18 -31.90
CA SER A 29 -36.81 12.64 -31.71
C SER A 29 -37.86 13.73 -31.95
N THR A 30 -38.58 13.60 -33.06
CA THR A 30 -39.83 14.32 -33.34
C THR A 30 -40.95 13.77 -32.43
N GLN A 31 -41.36 14.55 -31.43
CA GLN A 31 -42.59 14.30 -30.69
C GLN A 31 -43.78 14.89 -31.46
N THR A 32 -44.65 14.02 -31.95
CA THR A 32 -45.96 14.34 -32.52
C THR A 32 -47.02 14.31 -31.41
N LEU A 33 -47.69 15.43 -31.19
CA LEU A 33 -48.90 15.52 -30.38
C LEU A 33 -50.09 14.90 -31.12
N PRO A 34 -50.95 14.12 -30.46
CA PRO A 34 -52.33 13.94 -30.88
C PRO A 34 -53.24 14.94 -30.15
N SER A 35 -53.90 15.75 -30.97
CA SER A 35 -55.04 16.60 -30.64
C SER A 35 -56.34 15.81 -30.69
N SER A 36 -57.18 15.87 -29.64
CA SER A 36 -58.64 16.15 -29.76
C SER A 36 -59.37 16.05 -28.41
N PRO A 37 -60.54 16.70 -28.29
CA PRO A 37 -60.99 17.35 -27.05
C PRO A 37 -62.06 16.56 -26.30
N LEU A 38 -62.08 16.67 -24.98
CA LEU A 38 -63.21 16.24 -24.15
C LEU A 38 -63.69 17.39 -23.26
N HIS A 39 -64.85 17.89 -23.67
CA HIS A 39 -65.91 18.56 -22.91
C HIS A 39 -65.61 19.04 -21.48
N ILE A 40 -65.63 20.37 -21.39
CA ILE A 40 -65.86 21.15 -20.18
C ILE A 40 -67.25 20.80 -19.64
N ASN A 41 -67.32 20.37 -18.38
CA ASN A 41 -68.52 20.58 -17.58
C ASN A 41 -68.12 21.35 -16.32
N GLN A 42 -68.58 22.60 -16.26
CA GLN A 42 -68.37 23.52 -15.16
C GLN A 42 -69.17 23.06 -13.93
N SER A 43 -68.47 22.89 -12.82
CA SER A 43 -69.06 23.06 -11.48
C SER A 43 -68.18 24.04 -10.72
N TYR A 44 -68.48 25.32 -10.87
CA TYR A 44 -67.92 26.40 -10.06
C TYR A 44 -68.36 26.22 -8.60
N ASN A 45 -67.42 25.89 -7.73
CA ASN A 45 -67.57 25.95 -6.27
C ASN A 45 -66.63 27.04 -5.73
N PRO A 46 -67.11 28.22 -5.32
CA PRO A 46 -66.25 29.25 -4.77
C PRO A 46 -66.07 29.01 -3.27
N ILE A 47 -65.07 28.19 -2.91
CA ILE A 47 -64.52 28.20 -1.56
C ILE A 47 -63.03 28.53 -1.66
N LEU A 48 -62.74 29.82 -1.63
CA LEU A 48 -61.41 30.37 -1.34
C LEU A 48 -61.00 29.92 0.07
N LYS A 49 -60.43 28.72 0.20
CA LYS A 49 -59.59 28.38 1.34
C LYS A 49 -58.32 29.20 1.17
N LYS A 50 -58.15 30.24 2.01
CA LYS A 50 -56.87 30.93 2.18
C LYS A 50 -55.81 29.88 2.48
N ALA A 51 -55.02 29.49 1.47
CA ALA A 51 -53.84 28.69 1.67
C ALA A 51 -52.89 29.53 2.53
N LYS A 52 -52.74 29.17 3.81
CA LYS A 52 -51.65 29.70 4.63
C LYS A 52 -50.38 29.33 3.88
N ARG A 53 -49.66 30.34 3.36
CA ARG A 53 -48.32 30.15 2.81
C ARG A 53 -47.48 29.50 3.91
N SER A 54 -47.29 28.19 3.82
CA SER A 54 -46.37 27.47 4.70
C SER A 54 -44.99 28.05 4.46
N ARG A 55 -44.33 28.46 5.55
CA ARG A 55 -42.96 28.94 5.50
C ARG A 55 -42.10 27.91 4.75
N PRO A 56 -41.21 28.34 3.83
CA PRO A 56 -40.28 27.41 3.19
C PRO A 56 -39.55 26.59 4.26
N PRO A 57 -39.29 25.30 4.01
CA PRO A 57 -38.47 24.51 4.92
C PRO A 57 -37.13 25.22 5.14
N PRO A 58 -36.56 25.16 6.36
CA PRO A 58 -35.24 25.72 6.59
C PRO A 58 -34.23 25.05 5.65
N PRO A 59 -33.18 25.79 5.23
CA PRO A 59 -32.11 25.20 4.43
C PRO A 59 -31.50 24.02 5.20
N PRO A 60 -31.03 22.98 4.48
CA PRO A 60 -30.33 21.88 5.12
C PRO A 60 -29.14 22.41 5.91
N PRO A 61 -28.80 21.79 7.06
CA PRO A 61 -27.62 22.16 7.81
C PRO A 61 -26.39 22.07 6.89
N PRO A 62 -25.38 22.95 7.08
CA PRO A 62 -24.14 22.86 6.33
C PRO A 62 -23.52 21.48 6.54
N PRO A 63 -22.81 20.94 5.53
CA PRO A 63 -22.09 19.69 5.69
C PRO A 63 -21.10 19.81 6.88
N PRO A 64 -20.87 18.72 7.62
CA PRO A 64 -19.89 18.75 8.70
C PRO A 64 -18.52 19.17 8.16
N PRO A 65 -17.71 19.88 8.96
CA PRO A 65 -16.36 20.26 8.56
C PRO A 65 -15.56 19.00 8.20
N PRO A 66 -14.63 19.08 7.22
CA PRO A 66 -13.77 17.96 6.91
C PRO A 66 -13.00 17.53 8.16
N PRO A 67 -12.73 16.22 8.34
CA PRO A 67 -11.95 15.74 9.46
C PRO A 67 -10.57 16.43 9.46
N PRO A 68 -9.99 16.69 10.64
CA PRO A 68 -8.65 17.26 10.73
C PRO A 68 -7.64 16.35 10.02
N PRO A 69 -6.57 16.92 9.43
CA PRO A 69 -5.53 16.12 8.79
C PRO A 69 -4.88 15.16 9.80
N PRO A 70 -4.37 14.01 9.36
CA PRO A 70 -3.65 13.09 10.23
C PRO A 70 -2.46 13.78 10.93
N PRO A 71 -2.07 13.33 12.14
CA PRO A 71 -0.95 13.92 12.88
C PRO A 71 0.44 13.58 12.31
N PHE A 72 0.50 13.00 11.12
CA PHE A 72 1.71 12.55 10.43
C PHE A 72 1.51 12.62 8.91
N ASP A 73 2.60 12.59 8.15
CA ASP A 73 2.58 12.85 6.70
C ASP A 73 2.43 11.57 5.86
N TYR A 74 3.05 10.47 6.29
CA TYR A 74 3.06 9.18 5.57
C TYR A 74 3.38 8.02 6.52
N PHE A 75 3.12 6.80 6.09
CA PHE A 75 3.64 5.59 6.74
C PHE A 75 4.87 5.06 5.99
N VAL A 76 5.74 4.36 6.73
CA VAL A 76 6.80 3.51 6.17
C VAL A 76 6.51 2.07 6.55
N LEU A 77 6.21 1.22 5.59
CA LEU A 77 6.23 -0.23 5.77
C LEU A 77 7.67 -0.70 5.63
N ALA A 78 8.29 -1.12 6.73
CA ALA A 78 9.63 -1.66 6.74
C ALA A 78 9.60 -3.19 6.74
N GLU A 79 10.22 -3.79 5.73
CA GLU A 79 10.34 -5.24 5.61
C GLU A 79 11.81 -5.67 5.73
N THR A 80 12.11 -6.53 6.69
CA THR A 80 13.46 -7.03 6.98
C THR A 80 13.77 -8.30 6.21
N TRP A 81 14.97 -8.37 5.62
CA TRP A 81 15.51 -9.63 5.09
C TRP A 81 16.05 -10.51 6.23
N PRO A 82 15.42 -11.66 6.54
CA PRO A 82 15.77 -12.42 7.75
C PRO A 82 17.21 -12.95 7.74
N SER A 83 17.72 -13.38 6.58
CA SER A 83 19.08 -13.92 6.47
C SER A 83 20.14 -12.88 6.85
N THR A 84 19.98 -11.63 6.42
CA THR A 84 20.86 -10.54 6.87
C THR A 84 20.71 -10.28 8.36
N PHE A 85 19.48 -10.22 8.88
CA PHE A 85 19.26 -10.01 10.31
C PHE A 85 19.98 -11.08 11.15
N CYS A 86 19.84 -12.35 10.79
CA CYS A 86 20.45 -13.47 11.49
C CYS A 86 21.97 -13.59 11.29
N THR A 87 22.51 -13.06 10.20
CA THR A 87 23.97 -12.99 9.99
C THR A 87 24.61 -11.99 10.97
N ILE A 88 23.88 -10.93 11.30
CA ILE A 88 24.40 -9.79 12.07
C ILE A 88 24.09 -9.92 13.56
N ASN A 89 22.99 -10.59 13.92
CA ASN A 89 22.48 -10.66 15.29
C ASN A 89 22.28 -12.11 15.75
N PRO A 90 22.31 -12.38 17.08
CA PRO A 90 21.80 -13.63 17.62
C PRO A 90 20.35 -13.86 17.19
N CYS A 91 20.12 -14.92 16.43
CA CYS A 91 18.84 -15.17 15.77
C CYS A 91 18.10 -16.38 16.31
N VAL A 92 16.79 -16.43 16.03
CA VAL A 92 16.01 -17.68 16.06
C VAL A 92 16.61 -18.72 15.10
N ASN A 93 16.55 -19.99 15.48
CA ASN A 93 17.03 -21.10 14.65
C ASN A 93 16.05 -22.28 14.75
N PRO A 94 15.43 -22.72 13.63
CA PRO A 94 15.53 -22.16 12.28
C PRO A 94 14.81 -20.81 12.13
N ILE A 95 15.09 -20.09 11.04
CA ILE A 95 14.30 -18.90 10.64
C ILE A 95 12.86 -19.35 10.30
N PRO A 96 11.81 -18.68 10.79
CA PRO A 96 10.43 -19.07 10.54
C PRO A 96 10.07 -19.08 9.04
N PRO A 97 9.56 -20.20 8.49
CA PRO A 97 9.11 -20.27 7.11
C PRO A 97 7.82 -19.45 6.90
N PRO A 98 7.52 -19.00 5.66
CA PRO A 98 8.40 -19.07 4.49
C PRO A 98 9.59 -18.11 4.61
N ILE A 99 10.73 -18.48 4.02
CA ILE A 99 11.92 -17.62 3.97
C ILE A 99 11.68 -16.56 2.88
N LYS A 100 11.12 -15.43 3.31
CA LYS A 100 10.93 -14.20 2.55
C LYS A 100 11.12 -13.01 3.48
N PHE A 101 11.07 -11.80 2.94
CA PHE A 101 11.03 -10.59 3.75
C PHE A 101 9.95 -10.68 4.84
N LYS A 102 10.25 -10.24 6.06
CA LYS A 102 9.31 -10.23 7.20
C LYS A 102 9.01 -8.79 7.59
N ILE A 103 7.79 -8.55 8.06
CA ILE A 103 7.42 -7.22 8.55
C ILE A 103 8.32 -6.88 9.74
N HIS A 104 8.97 -5.72 9.68
CA HIS A 104 9.59 -5.08 10.83
C HIS A 104 8.55 -4.19 11.51
N GLY A 105 7.93 -3.29 10.75
CA GLY A 105 6.78 -2.54 11.21
C GLY A 105 6.22 -1.53 10.23
N LEU A 106 5.12 -0.91 10.62
CA LEU A 106 4.46 0.17 9.91
C LEU A 106 4.63 1.46 10.71
N TRP A 107 5.39 2.42 10.19
CA TRP A 107 5.83 3.57 10.98
C TRP A 107 5.21 4.86 10.46
N PRO A 108 4.22 5.47 11.17
CA PRO A 108 3.85 6.86 10.95
C PRO A 108 5.09 7.74 11.01
N ASN A 109 5.22 8.65 10.06
CA ASN A 109 6.38 9.52 9.96
C ASN A 109 6.01 10.92 9.46
N THR A 110 6.85 11.90 9.76
CA THR A 110 6.74 13.25 9.21
C THR A 110 7.79 13.45 8.13
N LYS A 111 7.64 14.51 7.32
CA LYS A 111 8.64 14.94 6.34
C LYS A 111 9.91 15.45 7.00
N SER A 112 9.84 15.89 8.26
CA SER A 112 10.94 16.58 8.95
C SER A 112 11.69 15.70 9.94
N TYR A 113 11.03 14.74 10.58
CA TYR A 113 11.61 13.91 11.63
C TYR A 113 10.87 12.58 11.79
N ASN A 114 11.60 11.59 12.33
CA ASN A 114 11.05 10.28 12.69
C ASN A 114 10.04 10.39 13.84
N LEU A 115 8.78 10.07 13.57
CA LEU A 115 7.71 10.11 14.56
C LEU A 115 7.63 8.78 15.35
N ARG A 116 7.72 8.86 16.68
CA ARG A 116 7.71 7.71 17.60
C ARG A 116 7.11 8.08 18.95
N ASN A 117 6.68 7.06 19.70
CA ASN A 117 6.26 7.14 21.10
C ASN A 117 5.17 8.21 21.36
N CYS A 118 4.17 8.32 20.49
CA CYS A 118 3.19 9.42 20.54
C CYS A 118 2.23 9.31 21.72
N GLN A 119 1.87 8.08 22.13
CA GLN A 119 1.02 7.84 23.28
C GLN A 119 1.53 6.63 24.06
N ASN A 120 1.30 6.60 25.38
CA ASN A 120 1.66 5.48 26.25
C ASN A 120 0.48 4.50 26.38
N ILE A 121 0.06 3.91 25.26
CA ILE A 121 -1.01 2.91 25.21
C ILE A 121 -0.38 1.55 24.95
N GLN A 122 -0.55 0.63 25.90
CA GLN A 122 -0.04 -0.74 25.79
C GLN A 122 -0.93 -1.58 24.87
N LEU A 123 -0.32 -2.49 24.12
CA LEU A 123 -1.03 -3.39 23.22
C LEU A 123 -1.91 -4.37 24.02
N ASP A 124 -3.22 -4.34 23.78
CA ASP A 124 -4.10 -5.43 24.22
C ASP A 124 -4.08 -6.59 23.23
N LEU A 125 -3.29 -7.63 23.55
CA LEU A 125 -3.17 -8.84 22.72
C LEU A 125 -4.53 -9.51 22.42
N LYS A 126 -5.55 -9.35 23.27
CA LYS A 126 -6.87 -9.95 23.01
C LYS A 126 -7.53 -9.34 21.78
N LYS A 127 -7.33 -8.04 21.53
CA LYS A 127 -7.91 -7.35 20.37
C LYS A 127 -7.33 -7.83 19.04
N ILE A 128 -6.09 -8.33 19.04
CA ILE A 128 -5.41 -8.82 17.84
C ILE A 128 -5.33 -10.36 17.77
N SER A 129 -5.99 -11.07 18.70
CA SER A 129 -5.94 -12.54 18.79
C SER A 129 -6.31 -13.24 17.48
N GLN A 130 -7.29 -12.70 16.73
CA GLN A 130 -7.69 -13.24 15.42
C GLN A 130 -6.62 -13.08 14.31
N LEU A 131 -5.62 -12.22 14.52
CA LEU A 131 -4.49 -12.01 13.60
C LEU A 131 -3.26 -12.82 13.98
N GLU A 132 -3.24 -13.48 15.15
CA GLU A 132 -2.04 -14.07 15.74
C GLU A 132 -1.33 -15.06 14.79
N ASN A 133 -2.07 -15.91 14.09
CA ASN A 133 -1.49 -16.85 13.12
C ASN A 133 -0.78 -16.13 11.96
N LYS A 134 -1.36 -15.03 11.46
CA LYS A 134 -0.75 -14.22 10.39
C LYS A 134 0.47 -13.48 10.91
N LEU A 135 0.38 -12.88 12.10
CA LEU A 135 1.48 -12.17 12.74
C LEU A 135 2.66 -13.10 13.05
N ASN A 136 2.42 -14.30 13.57
CA ASN A 136 3.46 -15.30 13.82
C ASN A 136 4.21 -15.71 12.55
N LYS A 137 3.51 -15.74 11.40
CA LYS A 137 4.09 -16.13 10.11
C LYS A 137 4.86 -14.98 9.44
N ASP A 138 4.24 -13.81 9.37
CA ASP A 138 4.67 -12.72 8.50
C ASP A 138 5.31 -11.54 9.26
N TRP A 139 5.06 -11.42 10.57
CA TRP A 139 5.66 -10.44 11.49
C TRP A 139 6.33 -11.09 12.73
N PRO A 140 7.13 -12.16 12.59
CA PRO A 140 7.78 -12.78 13.75
C PRO A 140 8.92 -11.92 14.29
N SER A 141 9.22 -12.10 15.58
CA SER A 141 10.51 -11.70 16.14
C SER A 141 11.59 -12.64 15.62
N LEU A 142 12.66 -12.07 15.06
CA LEU A 142 13.83 -12.83 14.60
C LEU A 142 14.91 -12.99 15.68
N LYS A 143 14.76 -12.35 16.85
CA LYS A 143 15.76 -12.40 17.91
C LYS A 143 15.79 -13.79 18.56
N LYS A 144 16.99 -14.29 18.89
CA LYS A 144 17.15 -15.53 19.66
C LYS A 144 16.30 -15.47 20.95
N SER A 145 15.43 -16.45 21.12
CA SER A 145 14.58 -16.59 22.32
C SER A 145 14.37 -18.06 22.67
N GLN A 146 14.18 -18.34 23.96
CA GLN A 146 13.74 -19.65 24.46
C GLN A 146 12.22 -19.83 24.36
N ASN A 147 11.48 -18.72 24.26
CA ASN A 147 10.04 -18.70 24.08
C ASN A 147 9.70 -17.79 22.89
N VAL A 148 9.45 -18.41 21.73
CA VAL A 148 9.21 -17.71 20.47
C VAL A 148 7.88 -16.94 20.52
N THR A 149 6.82 -17.54 21.08
CA THR A 149 5.51 -16.88 21.22
C THR A 149 5.63 -15.59 22.02
N LYS A 150 6.31 -15.63 23.17
CA LYS A 150 6.52 -14.42 23.98
C LYS A 150 7.38 -13.39 23.25
N ALA A 151 8.43 -13.81 22.56
CA ALA A 151 9.28 -12.91 21.80
C ALA A 151 8.53 -12.20 20.65
N ASN A 152 7.58 -12.90 20.00
CA ASN A 152 6.71 -12.32 18.99
C ASN A 152 5.76 -11.29 19.61
N GLN A 153 5.07 -11.65 20.68
CA GLN A 153 4.16 -10.74 21.40
C GLN A 153 4.87 -9.48 21.91
N ASP A 154 6.06 -9.63 22.48
CA ASP A 154 6.89 -8.51 22.94
C ASP A 154 7.32 -7.61 21.78
N PHE A 155 7.60 -8.19 20.61
CA PHE A 155 7.95 -7.42 19.41
C PHE A 155 6.75 -6.63 18.89
N TRP A 156 5.55 -7.23 18.82
CA TRP A 156 4.34 -6.52 18.41
C TRP A 156 3.98 -5.40 19.39
N ALA A 157 4.09 -5.66 20.70
CA ALA A 157 3.85 -4.66 21.73
C ALA A 157 4.83 -3.48 21.60
N TYR A 158 6.10 -3.76 21.31
CA TYR A 158 7.11 -2.72 21.07
C TYR A 158 6.79 -1.88 19.84
N GLU A 159 6.42 -2.50 18.71
CA GLU A 159 6.08 -1.78 17.48
C GLU A 159 4.79 -0.96 17.64
N TRP A 160 3.78 -1.49 18.33
CA TRP A 160 2.58 -0.73 18.67
C TRP A 160 2.91 0.49 19.53
N LEU A 161 3.59 0.29 20.66
CA LEU A 161 3.90 1.38 21.60
C LEU A 161 4.79 2.44 20.94
N SER A 162 5.81 2.00 20.19
CA SER A 162 6.78 2.90 19.56
C SER A 162 6.24 3.63 18.33
N HIS A 163 5.36 3.00 17.55
CA HIS A 163 4.96 3.48 16.23
C HIS A 163 3.45 3.47 16.03
N GLY A 164 2.78 2.36 16.33
CA GLY A 164 1.33 2.22 16.12
C GLY A 164 0.49 3.29 16.83
N THR A 165 0.85 3.69 18.04
CA THR A 165 0.17 4.76 18.78
C THR A 165 0.18 6.12 18.08
N CYS A 166 1.13 6.37 17.18
CA CYS A 166 1.21 7.58 16.37
C CYS A 166 0.22 7.60 15.20
N SER A 167 -0.41 6.46 14.88
CA SER A 167 -1.41 6.35 13.84
C SER A 167 -2.83 6.67 14.32
N LEU A 168 -3.03 6.88 15.62
CA LEU A 168 -4.31 7.29 16.19
C LEU A 168 -4.64 8.74 15.82
N PRO A 169 -5.92 9.08 15.56
CA PRO A 169 -7.09 8.18 15.61
C PRO A 169 -7.39 7.46 14.28
N LEU A 170 -6.46 7.47 13.31
CA LEU A 170 -6.67 6.95 11.96
C LEU A 170 -6.81 5.42 11.91
N LEU A 171 -5.95 4.73 12.66
CA LEU A 171 -5.95 3.27 12.82
C LEU A 171 -5.95 2.95 14.32
N ASP A 172 -6.92 2.17 14.77
CA ASP A 172 -6.88 1.59 16.11
C ASP A 172 -5.87 0.41 16.20
N GLU A 173 -5.75 -0.20 17.39
CA GLU A 173 -4.85 -1.34 17.61
C GLU A 173 -5.07 -2.47 16.61
N TYR A 174 -6.33 -2.86 16.36
CA TYR A 174 -6.63 -3.95 15.45
C TYR A 174 -6.36 -3.55 14.00
N GLU A 175 -6.85 -2.38 13.59
CA GLU A 175 -6.70 -1.84 12.24
C GLU A 175 -5.22 -1.64 11.87
N TYR A 176 -4.38 -1.21 12.82
CA TYR A 176 -2.93 -1.04 12.60
C TYR A 176 -2.28 -2.36 12.15
N PHE A 177 -2.52 -3.47 12.86
CA PHE A 177 -1.94 -4.76 12.50
C PHE A 177 -2.62 -5.36 11.26
N ASP A 178 -3.94 -5.27 11.13
CA ASP A 178 -4.68 -5.85 10.01
C ASP A 178 -4.37 -5.14 8.67
N GLU A 179 -4.34 -3.81 8.64
CA GLU A 179 -3.98 -3.06 7.43
C GLU A 179 -2.51 -3.27 7.06
N THR A 180 -1.60 -3.35 8.04
CA THR A 180 -0.19 -3.70 7.76
C THR A 180 -0.09 -5.07 7.09
N LEU A 181 -0.77 -6.08 7.64
CA LEU A 181 -0.79 -7.43 7.06
C LEU A 181 -1.44 -7.45 5.67
N LYS A 182 -2.51 -6.69 5.44
CA LYS A 182 -3.15 -6.59 4.13
C LYS A 182 -2.19 -6.01 3.09
N ILE A 183 -1.51 -4.91 3.40
CA ILE A 183 -0.57 -4.26 2.48
C ILE A 183 0.62 -5.18 2.20
N TYR A 184 1.23 -5.76 3.24
CA TYR A 184 2.33 -6.72 3.09
C TYR A 184 1.94 -7.91 2.20
N ASN A 185 0.72 -8.44 2.35
CA ASN A 185 0.29 -9.61 1.57
C ASN A 185 -0.11 -9.30 0.12
N LYS A 186 -0.26 -8.02 -0.27
CA LYS A 186 -0.49 -7.65 -1.67
C LYS A 186 0.75 -7.93 -2.53
N ASP A 187 1.94 -7.75 -1.96
CA ASP A 187 3.17 -7.64 -2.72
C ASP A 187 4.32 -8.40 -2.06
N ASP A 188 4.62 -9.60 -2.57
CA ASP A 188 5.81 -10.35 -2.12
C ASP A 188 7.08 -9.78 -2.77
N LEU A 189 7.85 -9.01 -2.00
CA LEU A 189 9.07 -8.36 -2.47
C LEU A 189 10.12 -9.36 -3.00
N MET A 190 10.26 -10.53 -2.36
CA MET A 190 11.19 -11.55 -2.83
C MET A 190 10.77 -12.12 -4.18
N ALA A 191 9.46 -12.36 -4.37
CA ALA A 191 8.94 -12.83 -5.64
C ALA A 191 9.11 -11.78 -6.75
N LYS A 192 8.95 -10.48 -6.44
CA LYS A 192 9.20 -9.38 -7.39
C LYS A 192 10.65 -9.29 -7.82
N LEU A 193 11.59 -9.38 -6.88
CA LEU A 193 13.03 -9.45 -7.19
C LEU A 193 13.35 -10.65 -8.07
N SER A 194 12.77 -11.81 -7.76
CA SER A 194 13.00 -13.04 -8.53
C SER A 194 12.54 -12.93 -9.98
N LYS A 195 11.48 -12.14 -10.29
CA LYS A 195 11.05 -11.87 -11.67
C LYS A 195 12.08 -11.11 -12.50
N GLU A 196 12.98 -10.38 -11.84
CA GLU A 196 14.11 -9.68 -12.48
C GLU A 196 15.43 -10.47 -12.35
N ASN A 197 15.36 -11.77 -12.05
CA ASN A 197 16.51 -12.65 -11.81
C ASN A 197 17.40 -12.24 -10.63
N ILE A 198 16.85 -11.50 -9.67
CA ILE A 198 17.52 -11.11 -8.43
C ILE A 198 17.12 -12.10 -7.34
N THR A 199 18.02 -13.03 -7.01
CA THR A 199 17.81 -14.07 -5.99
C THR A 199 18.83 -13.95 -4.85
N PRO A 200 18.49 -14.38 -3.62
CA PRO A 200 19.44 -14.41 -2.52
C PRO A 200 20.64 -15.34 -2.77
N GLY A 201 21.75 -15.07 -2.10
CA GLY A 201 22.98 -15.87 -2.09
C GLY A 201 24.21 -15.16 -2.66
N GLY A 202 24.11 -13.89 -3.06
CA GLY A 202 25.16 -13.23 -3.85
C GLY A 202 25.16 -11.70 -3.77
N PHE A 203 26.15 -11.10 -4.43
CA PHE A 203 26.24 -9.64 -4.55
C PHE A 203 25.44 -9.15 -5.75
N VAL A 204 24.53 -8.22 -5.49
CA VAL A 204 23.65 -7.57 -6.48
C VAL A 204 23.90 -6.06 -6.43
N ALA A 205 23.72 -5.34 -7.54
CA ALA A 205 23.81 -3.89 -7.48
C ALA A 205 22.59 -3.32 -6.72
N ASN A 206 22.81 -2.29 -5.90
CA ASN A 206 21.70 -1.68 -5.14
C ASN A 206 20.64 -1.09 -6.08
N VAL A 207 21.08 -0.58 -7.23
CA VAL A 207 20.23 0.00 -8.28
C VAL A 207 19.33 -1.06 -8.90
N ASP A 208 19.84 -2.26 -9.17
CA ASP A 208 19.02 -3.34 -9.74
C ASP A 208 17.88 -3.75 -8.79
N ILE A 209 18.14 -3.76 -7.47
CA ILE A 209 17.11 -4.03 -6.44
C ILE A 209 16.08 -2.89 -6.42
N PHE A 210 16.54 -1.63 -6.44
CA PHE A 210 15.67 -0.46 -6.47
C PHE A 210 14.76 -0.49 -7.70
N ASP A 211 15.34 -0.62 -8.90
CA ASP A 211 14.63 -0.62 -10.18
C ASP A 211 13.65 -1.78 -10.28
N ALA A 212 14.03 -2.98 -9.81
CA ALA A 212 13.14 -4.14 -9.79
C ALA A 212 11.91 -3.91 -8.91
N ILE A 213 12.08 -3.36 -7.72
CA ILE A 213 10.96 -3.07 -6.83
C ILE A 213 10.10 -1.93 -7.40
N GLU A 214 10.70 -0.83 -7.86
CA GLU A 214 9.96 0.28 -8.48
C GLU A 214 9.15 -0.21 -9.69
N LYS A 215 9.73 -1.05 -10.55
CA LYS A 215 9.04 -1.65 -11.71
C LYS A 215 7.80 -2.45 -11.32
N HIS A 216 7.83 -3.21 -10.23
CA HIS A 216 6.70 -4.09 -9.86
C HIS A 216 5.74 -3.46 -8.85
N ILE A 217 6.15 -2.42 -8.12
CA ILE A 217 5.30 -1.67 -7.17
C ILE A 217 4.73 -0.40 -7.80
N GLN A 218 5.39 0.14 -8.83
CA GLN A 218 5.10 1.42 -9.49
C GLN A 218 5.37 2.66 -8.62
N PHE A 219 6.10 2.49 -7.52
CA PHE A 219 6.51 3.56 -6.62
C PHE A 219 7.93 3.33 -6.11
N LYS A 220 8.64 4.43 -5.83
CA LYS A 220 10.04 4.40 -5.38
C LYS A 220 10.16 3.76 -3.99
N PRO A 221 10.92 2.67 -3.83
CA PRO A 221 11.24 2.12 -2.53
C PRO A 221 12.39 2.88 -1.86
N GLN A 222 12.69 2.52 -0.62
CA GLN A 222 13.98 2.79 0.01
C GLN A 222 14.72 1.46 0.28
N ILE A 223 15.94 1.35 -0.24
CA ILE A 223 16.83 0.22 -0.01
C ILE A 223 17.72 0.51 1.20
N VAL A 224 17.67 -0.34 2.21
CA VAL A 224 18.42 -0.15 3.46
C VAL A 224 19.51 -1.20 3.57
N CYS A 225 20.76 -0.76 3.67
CA CYS A 225 21.90 -1.62 3.80
C CYS A 225 22.50 -1.59 5.21
N LYS A 226 23.27 -2.63 5.55
CA LYS A 226 24.06 -2.69 6.78
C LYS A 226 25.45 -3.23 6.50
N GLN A 227 26.46 -2.49 6.95
CA GLN A 227 27.85 -2.94 6.96
C GLN A 227 28.09 -3.90 8.12
N PHE A 228 28.67 -5.07 7.85
CA PHE A 228 29.05 -6.07 8.85
C PHE A 228 30.25 -6.88 8.37
N LYS A 229 31.30 -6.96 9.19
CA LYS A 229 32.54 -7.72 8.91
C LYS A 229 33.10 -7.47 7.50
N GLY A 230 33.17 -6.20 7.09
CA GLY A 230 33.74 -5.79 5.80
C GLY A 230 32.85 -6.05 4.57
N LYS A 231 31.59 -6.47 4.76
CA LYS A 231 30.61 -6.65 3.68
C LYS A 231 29.37 -5.80 3.91
N GLN A 232 28.77 -5.33 2.82
CA GLN A 232 27.46 -4.66 2.84
C GLN A 232 26.36 -5.68 2.59
N TYR A 233 25.33 -5.71 3.45
CA TYR A 233 24.18 -6.61 3.35
C TYR A 233 22.87 -5.86 3.17
N LEU A 234 21.94 -6.45 2.41
CA LEU A 234 20.59 -5.92 2.22
C LEU A 234 19.83 -6.20 3.50
N ARG A 235 19.48 -5.15 4.23
CA ARG A 235 18.87 -5.30 5.56
C ARG A 235 17.37 -5.18 5.48
N GLU A 236 16.87 -4.12 4.87
CA GLU A 236 15.43 -3.85 4.74
C GLU A 236 15.14 -3.29 3.35
N ILE A 237 13.92 -3.53 2.88
CA ILE A 237 13.28 -2.74 1.84
C ILE A 237 12.11 -2.03 2.51
N ARG A 238 11.98 -0.73 2.25
CA ARG A 238 10.95 0.11 2.85
C ARG A 238 10.07 0.70 1.76
N LEU A 239 8.77 0.64 1.97
CA LEU A 239 7.75 1.19 1.09
C LEU A 239 7.03 2.33 1.80
N CYS A 240 6.89 3.49 1.14
CA CYS A 240 6.12 4.61 1.69
C CYS A 240 4.65 4.50 1.32
N LEU A 241 3.76 4.90 2.23
CA LEU A 241 2.32 4.88 2.05
C LEU A 241 1.67 6.18 2.50
N THR A 242 0.54 6.54 1.90
CA THR A 242 -0.24 7.73 2.27
C THR A 242 -0.76 7.66 3.72
N ALA A 243 -0.73 8.79 4.43
CA ALA A 243 -1.36 8.94 5.75
C ALA A 243 -2.89 8.94 5.62
N SER A 244 -3.49 7.75 5.63
CA SER A 244 -4.93 7.55 5.48
C SER A 244 -5.38 6.27 6.16
N LYS A 245 -6.70 6.12 6.38
CA LYS A 245 -7.29 4.89 6.94
C LYS A 245 -7.03 3.65 6.07
N TYR A 246 -6.85 3.84 4.76
CA TYR A 246 -6.50 2.79 3.81
C TYR A 246 -5.24 3.19 3.04
N PRO A 247 -4.05 3.02 3.64
CA PRO A 247 -2.79 3.51 3.07
C PRO A 247 -2.55 2.96 1.66
N GLN A 248 -2.22 3.85 0.73
CA GLN A 248 -1.83 3.53 -0.65
C GLN A 248 -0.34 3.80 -0.84
N TYR A 249 0.31 3.08 -1.75
CA TYR A 249 1.72 3.32 -2.05
C TYR A 249 1.97 4.74 -2.55
N MET A 250 3.13 5.27 -2.18
CA MET A 250 3.66 6.54 -2.66
C MET A 250 5.19 6.46 -2.73
N ASP A 251 5.80 7.39 -3.45
CA ASP A 251 7.26 7.44 -3.58
C ASP A 251 7.95 7.69 -2.24
N SER A 252 9.01 6.93 -1.99
CA SER A 252 9.94 7.19 -0.90
C SER A 252 10.81 8.41 -1.22
N ASN A 253 11.01 9.28 -0.23
CA ASN A 253 11.80 10.50 -0.40
C ASN A 253 13.32 10.26 -0.52
N SER A 254 13.81 9.09 -0.09
CA SER A 254 15.22 8.73 -0.12
C SER A 254 15.41 7.30 -0.59
N PRO A 255 16.10 7.06 -1.73
CA PRO A 255 16.22 5.74 -2.34
C PRO A 255 17.13 4.79 -1.55
N TYR A 256 18.09 5.31 -0.77
CA TYR A 256 19.10 4.49 -0.10
C TYR A 256 19.35 4.97 1.34
N SER A 257 19.58 4.02 2.24
CA SER A 257 20.01 4.29 3.61
C SER A 257 21.10 3.31 4.03
N GLY A 258 22.29 3.81 4.36
CA GLY A 258 23.43 2.99 4.82
C GLY A 258 24.10 2.15 3.72
N CYS A 259 23.77 2.39 2.45
CA CYS A 259 24.39 1.74 1.29
C CYS A 259 25.59 2.57 0.81
N ASN A 260 26.78 2.24 1.27
CA ASN A 260 28.03 2.99 1.04
C ASN A 260 28.83 2.49 -0.18
N VAL A 261 28.50 1.30 -0.68
CA VAL A 261 29.12 0.70 -1.89
C VAL A 261 28.03 0.27 -2.87
N PRO A 262 28.30 0.21 -4.19
CA PRO A 262 27.28 0.00 -5.22
C PRO A 262 26.67 -1.40 -5.23
N LYS A 263 27.31 -2.38 -4.59
CA LYS A 263 26.82 -3.76 -4.49
C LYS A 263 26.52 -4.13 -3.05
N VAL A 264 25.50 -4.96 -2.88
CA VAL A 264 25.03 -5.46 -1.60
C VAL A 264 24.86 -6.97 -1.66
N TYR A 265 25.20 -7.66 -0.57
CA TYR A 265 24.91 -9.07 -0.41
C TYR A 265 23.43 -9.23 -0.07
N TYR A 266 22.70 -9.89 -0.97
CA TYR A 266 21.31 -10.28 -0.80
C TYR A 266 21.25 -11.80 -0.65
#